data_AF-A0A382L7C1-F1
#
_entry.id   AF-A0A382L7C1-F1
#
_cell.length_a   1.000
_cell.length_b   1.000
_cell.length_c   1.000
_cell.angle_alpha   90.00
_cell.angle_beta   90.00
_cell.angle_gamma   90.00
#
_symmetry.space_group_name_H-M   'P 1'
#
loop_
_entity.id
_entity.type
_entity.pdbx_description
1 polymer ?
#
loop_
_entity_poly.entity_id
_entity_poly.type
_entity_poly.pdbx_seq_one_letter_code
_entity_poly.pdbx_strand_id
1 'polypeptide(L)'
;NDGDMSCNVYDNWPDCSDEGTDPYDECGDCNGINVCQTITGLSAIGGLNEVMLQWDYNPNAASYNIFRDGELACTVPGTMPYYLDDGTCGDEAGWGLGYDTEYCYTVAANGPSSNDACATTLPQLQAFLDLDVSLANAEIAALYSPFGDLTGDGVADGVIMVNMVNFFAVNGYQFSFSMNPDIVAAIAAVDGTYLMSGGAAGLTAHMGAPGSSGIVMGFDYDGESSIPAGYPGDGGAGGNLLAVIVLNSQYSGSGDEVGITISDFIVSAINPFTGASVTLNACDADLDPTNGCFDTDTFSTPTADCADIPAGSAVIDDCSDCVEGSTGNSYNYNDTDSDGICNDAAANDENDNCPDTPNTDQANNDGDADGDLCDADDDNDGCTDDIDDLQFEWNGDFDNDGTPDDC
;
A
#
# COMPACT_ATOMS: atom_id res chain seq x y z
N ASN A 1 25.11 -61.31 -24.14
CA ASN A 1 25.49 -61.82 -25.46
C ASN A 1 24.36 -62.71 -25.90
N ASP A 2 23.32 -62.09 -26.43
CA ASP A 2 22.17 -62.77 -27.05
C ASP A 2 22.51 -63.26 -28.48
N GLY A 3 23.71 -62.93 -28.97
CA GLY A 3 24.31 -63.49 -30.18
C GLY A 3 23.84 -62.83 -31.47
N ASP A 4 23.25 -61.63 -31.41
CA ASP A 4 22.69 -60.93 -32.57
C ASP A 4 23.69 -60.00 -33.30
N MET A 5 24.93 -59.93 -32.81
CA MET A 5 26.02 -59.08 -33.34
C MET A 5 25.74 -57.57 -33.25
N SER A 6 24.84 -57.14 -32.36
CA SER A 6 24.57 -55.74 -32.05
C SER A 6 24.57 -55.50 -30.53
N CYS A 7 25.38 -54.55 -30.05
CA CYS A 7 25.51 -54.27 -28.62
C CYS A 7 24.22 -53.63 -28.06
N ASN A 8 23.53 -54.35 -27.16
CA ASN A 8 22.23 -53.95 -26.59
C ASN A 8 22.12 -54.28 -25.08
N VAL A 9 20.97 -53.98 -24.45
CA VAL A 9 20.73 -54.19 -22.99
C VAL A 9 20.73 -55.66 -22.53
N TYR A 10 20.78 -56.62 -23.46
CA TYR A 10 20.90 -58.06 -23.19
C TYR A 10 22.35 -58.56 -23.26
N ASP A 11 23.31 -57.65 -23.48
CA ASP A 11 24.73 -57.94 -23.46
C ASP A 11 25.38 -57.66 -22.12
N ASN A 12 26.17 -58.64 -21.64
CA ASN A 12 26.95 -58.53 -20.42
C ASN A 12 28.41 -58.30 -20.80
N TRP A 13 29.08 -57.40 -20.08
CA TRP A 13 30.52 -57.17 -20.19
C TRP A 13 31.32 -58.49 -20.19
N PRO A 14 32.31 -58.70 -21.09
CA PRO A 14 32.96 -57.74 -21.99
C PRO A 14 32.45 -57.74 -23.45
N ASP A 15 31.35 -58.45 -23.74
CA ASP A 15 30.90 -58.70 -25.12
C ASP A 15 30.18 -57.51 -25.78
N CYS A 16 29.94 -56.41 -25.06
CA CYS A 16 29.33 -55.18 -25.59
C CYS A 16 30.38 -54.10 -25.98
N SER A 17 31.64 -54.47 -26.22
CA SER A 17 32.69 -53.51 -26.63
C SER A 17 33.41 -53.99 -27.89
N ASP A 18 33.44 -53.17 -28.94
CA ASP A 18 34.35 -53.36 -30.09
C ASP A 18 35.67 -52.57 -29.91
N GLU A 19 35.78 -51.66 -28.95
CA GLU A 19 36.98 -50.84 -28.72
C GLU A 19 37.22 -50.52 -27.22
N GLY A 20 37.37 -51.54 -26.38
CA GLY A 20 38.18 -51.47 -25.14
C GLY A 20 37.80 -50.50 -24.00
N THR A 21 36.72 -49.74 -24.07
CA THR A 21 36.16 -48.93 -22.96
C THR A 21 34.78 -49.43 -22.54
N ASP A 22 34.36 -49.08 -21.32
CA ASP A 22 33.01 -49.35 -20.80
C ASP A 22 31.94 -48.70 -21.72
N PRO A 23 31.03 -49.47 -22.35
CA PRO A 23 30.00 -48.94 -23.26
C PRO A 23 28.78 -48.38 -22.52
N TYR A 24 28.70 -48.56 -21.20
CA TYR A 24 27.65 -47.95 -20.39
C TYR A 24 28.00 -46.49 -20.12
N ASP A 25 26.99 -45.63 -20.22
CA ASP A 25 27.10 -44.24 -19.81
C ASP A 25 27.07 -44.13 -18.26
N GLU A 26 27.18 -42.91 -17.73
CA GLU A 26 27.20 -42.64 -16.29
C GLU A 26 25.85 -42.93 -15.60
N CYS A 27 24.81 -43.19 -16.39
CA CYS A 27 23.48 -43.61 -15.96
C CYS A 27 23.31 -45.14 -15.99
N GLY A 28 24.31 -45.88 -16.49
CA GLY A 28 24.24 -47.33 -16.65
C GLY A 28 23.51 -47.78 -17.91
N ASP A 29 23.28 -46.87 -18.86
CA ASP A 29 22.63 -47.17 -20.14
C ASP A 29 23.69 -47.45 -21.21
N CYS A 30 23.54 -48.60 -21.89
CA CYS A 30 24.46 -49.01 -22.95
C CYS A 30 24.32 -48.09 -24.19
N ASN A 31 25.44 -47.48 -24.63
CA ASN A 31 25.46 -46.41 -25.65
C ASN A 31 24.53 -45.24 -25.33
N GLY A 32 24.28 -45.00 -24.03
CA GLY A 32 23.44 -43.91 -23.57
C GLY A 32 24.10 -42.53 -23.73
N ILE A 33 23.30 -41.48 -23.53
CA ILE A 33 23.72 -40.07 -23.64
C ILE A 33 23.67 -39.35 -22.29
N ASN A 34 23.74 -40.10 -21.18
CA ASN A 34 23.59 -39.63 -19.80
C ASN A 34 22.24 -38.96 -19.51
N VAL A 35 21.12 -39.57 -19.94
CA VAL A 35 19.77 -38.99 -19.77
C VAL A 35 19.40 -38.72 -18.31
N CYS A 36 19.93 -39.50 -17.36
CA CYS A 36 19.73 -39.28 -15.92
C CYS A 36 20.40 -38.00 -15.38
N GLN A 37 21.28 -37.36 -16.17
CA GLN A 37 21.91 -36.08 -15.88
C GLN A 37 21.29 -34.92 -16.67
N THR A 38 20.12 -35.12 -17.29
CA THR A 38 19.38 -34.04 -17.95
C THR A 38 19.05 -32.94 -16.95
N ILE A 39 19.19 -31.69 -17.38
CA ILE A 39 18.83 -30.51 -16.59
C ILE A 39 17.44 -30.02 -17.02
N THR A 40 16.56 -29.80 -16.04
CA THR A 40 15.21 -29.29 -16.25
C THR A 40 14.93 -28.10 -15.33
N GLY A 41 13.84 -27.38 -15.61
CA GLY A 41 13.38 -26.30 -14.73
C GLY A 41 14.26 -25.05 -14.73
N LEU A 42 15.13 -24.86 -15.73
CA LEU A 42 15.95 -23.66 -15.83
C LEU A 42 15.06 -22.42 -15.94
N SER A 43 15.30 -21.45 -15.07
CA SER A 43 14.72 -20.12 -15.05
C SER A 43 15.82 -19.08 -14.96
N ALA A 44 15.62 -17.94 -15.63
CA ALA A 44 16.53 -16.80 -15.62
C ALA A 44 15.75 -15.53 -15.23
N ILE A 45 16.29 -14.76 -14.30
CA ILE A 45 15.71 -13.51 -13.80
C ILE A 45 16.79 -12.42 -13.91
N GLY A 46 16.50 -11.35 -14.65
CA GLY A 46 17.43 -10.25 -14.85
C GLY A 46 17.47 -9.32 -13.63
N GLY A 47 18.66 -9.06 -13.12
CA GLY A 47 18.95 -8.06 -12.09
C GLY A 47 19.78 -6.90 -12.64
N LEU A 48 20.26 -6.03 -11.76
CA LEU A 48 21.11 -4.90 -12.13
C LEU A 48 22.51 -5.41 -12.52
N ASN A 49 22.86 -5.33 -13.81
CA ASN A 49 24.10 -5.89 -14.38
C ASN A 49 24.41 -7.34 -14.00
N GLU A 50 23.38 -8.15 -13.72
CA GLU A 50 23.51 -9.56 -13.35
C GLU A 50 22.27 -10.35 -13.74
N VAL A 51 22.37 -11.67 -13.80
CA VAL A 51 21.21 -12.58 -14.01
C VAL A 51 21.24 -13.70 -12.98
N MET A 52 20.15 -13.85 -12.23
CA MET A 52 19.95 -14.98 -11.33
C MET A 52 19.39 -16.18 -12.10
N LEU A 53 20.08 -17.31 -12.01
CA LEU A 53 19.66 -18.59 -12.59
C LEU A 53 19.31 -19.59 -11.49
N GLN A 54 18.25 -20.36 -11.72
CA GLN A 54 17.86 -21.49 -10.88
C GLN A 54 17.35 -22.65 -11.74
N TRP A 55 17.58 -23.89 -11.32
CA TRP A 55 17.10 -25.10 -12.01
C TRP A 55 16.80 -26.25 -11.02
N ASP A 56 16.25 -27.35 -11.53
CA ASP A 56 15.96 -28.53 -10.71
C ASP A 56 17.26 -29.22 -10.27
N TYR A 57 17.38 -29.52 -8.97
CA TYR A 57 18.51 -30.30 -8.45
C TYR A 57 18.55 -31.70 -9.05
N ASN A 58 19.68 -32.06 -9.65
CA ASN A 58 19.93 -33.40 -10.19
C ASN A 58 21.02 -34.12 -9.37
N PRO A 59 20.69 -35.18 -8.61
CA PRO A 59 21.66 -35.87 -7.73
C PRO A 59 22.73 -36.67 -8.49
N ASN A 60 22.56 -36.91 -9.79
CA ASN A 60 23.53 -37.61 -10.63
C ASN A 60 24.56 -36.66 -11.25
N ALA A 61 24.36 -35.34 -11.15
CA ALA A 61 25.29 -34.35 -11.70
C ALA A 61 26.40 -34.04 -10.69
N ALA A 62 27.66 -34.21 -11.09
CA ALA A 62 28.81 -33.82 -10.27
C ALA A 62 29.06 -32.30 -10.30
N SER A 63 28.72 -31.66 -11.41
CA SER A 63 28.86 -30.22 -11.66
C SER A 63 27.86 -29.78 -12.74
N TYR A 64 27.57 -28.49 -12.78
CA TYR A 64 26.78 -27.86 -13.82
C TYR A 64 27.65 -26.86 -14.59
N ASN A 65 27.65 -26.98 -15.91
CA ASN A 65 28.23 -26.01 -16.84
C ASN A 65 27.13 -25.07 -17.29
N ILE A 66 27.29 -23.79 -17.00
CA ILE A 66 26.37 -22.72 -17.39
C ILE A 66 26.94 -22.07 -18.64
N PHE A 67 26.12 -22.00 -19.68
CA PHE A 67 26.45 -21.33 -20.93
C PHE A 67 25.62 -20.06 -21.07
N ARG A 68 26.27 -18.93 -21.34
CA ARG A 68 25.65 -17.65 -21.70
C ARG A 68 25.88 -17.41 -23.17
N ASP A 69 24.79 -17.25 -23.93
CA ASP A 69 24.81 -17.05 -25.39
C ASP A 69 25.63 -18.09 -26.15
N GLY A 70 25.67 -19.32 -25.62
CA GLY A 70 26.42 -20.45 -26.17
C GLY A 70 27.89 -20.53 -25.76
N GLU A 71 28.43 -19.57 -25.01
CA GLU A 71 29.77 -19.62 -24.43
C GLU A 71 29.73 -20.05 -22.96
N LEU A 72 30.74 -20.80 -22.50
CA LEU A 72 30.81 -21.23 -21.11
C LEU A 72 31.02 -20.02 -20.20
N ALA A 73 30.03 -19.70 -19.37
CA ALA A 73 30.08 -18.62 -18.40
C ALA A 73 30.75 -19.09 -17.09
N CYS A 74 30.31 -20.22 -16.55
CA CYS A 74 30.86 -20.77 -15.31
C CYS A 74 30.57 -22.26 -15.16
N THR A 75 31.33 -22.92 -14.28
CA THR A 75 31.05 -24.28 -13.83
C THR A 75 30.88 -24.28 -12.31
N VAL A 76 29.71 -24.69 -11.82
CA VAL A 76 29.40 -24.77 -10.39
C VAL A 76 29.30 -26.23 -9.91
N PRO A 77 29.52 -26.50 -8.62
CA PRO A 77 29.32 -27.84 -8.05
C PRO A 77 27.89 -28.34 -8.25
N GLY A 78 27.71 -29.66 -8.38
CA GLY A 78 26.38 -30.29 -8.54
C GLY A 78 25.44 -30.05 -7.36
N THR A 79 25.96 -29.61 -6.20
CA THR A 79 25.17 -29.21 -5.03
C THR A 79 24.59 -27.81 -5.12
N MET A 80 24.87 -27.06 -6.19
CA MET A 80 24.43 -25.68 -6.39
C MET A 80 23.55 -25.60 -7.64
N PRO A 81 22.25 -25.88 -7.54
CA PRO A 81 21.31 -25.77 -8.65
C PRO A 81 20.86 -24.31 -8.88
N TYR A 82 21.79 -23.38 -8.68
CA TYR A 82 21.61 -21.94 -8.84
C TYR A 82 22.95 -21.30 -9.17
N TYR A 83 22.91 -20.17 -9.86
CA TYR A 83 24.09 -19.37 -10.18
C TYR A 83 23.67 -17.92 -10.40
N LEU A 84 24.41 -16.99 -9.80
CA LEU A 84 24.27 -15.58 -10.06
C LEU A 84 25.35 -15.19 -11.06
N ASP A 85 24.94 -14.88 -12.29
CA ASP A 85 25.85 -14.42 -13.33
C ASP A 85 26.01 -12.91 -13.24
N ASP A 86 27.06 -12.46 -12.57
CA ASP A 86 27.50 -11.06 -12.49
C ASP A 86 28.61 -10.74 -13.52
N GLY A 87 28.73 -11.56 -14.56
CA GLY A 87 29.82 -11.49 -15.53
C GLY A 87 31.10 -12.19 -15.07
N THR A 88 31.11 -12.84 -13.91
CA THR A 88 32.26 -13.58 -13.36
C THR A 88 31.89 -14.98 -12.90
N CYS A 89 32.90 -15.83 -12.72
CA CYS A 89 32.72 -17.18 -12.19
C CYS A 89 33.39 -17.31 -10.82
N GLY A 90 32.58 -17.49 -9.78
CA GLY A 90 33.07 -17.55 -8.39
C GLY A 90 33.28 -16.15 -7.78
N ASP A 91 34.34 -15.99 -6.99
CA ASP A 91 34.63 -14.73 -6.27
C ASP A 91 35.56 -13.78 -7.07
N GLU A 92 35.61 -13.92 -8.39
CA GLU A 92 36.46 -13.07 -9.23
C GLU A 92 35.86 -11.65 -9.34
N ALA A 93 36.70 -10.62 -9.28
CA ALA A 93 36.24 -9.26 -9.47
C ALA A 93 36.01 -8.99 -10.97
N GLY A 94 34.79 -8.64 -11.36
CA GLY A 94 34.41 -8.35 -12.75
C GLY A 94 33.80 -6.97 -12.95
N TRP A 95 33.20 -6.79 -14.13
CA TRP A 95 32.57 -5.55 -14.57
C TRP A 95 31.04 -5.63 -14.67
N GLY A 96 30.42 -6.73 -14.24
CA GLY A 96 28.99 -6.95 -14.47
C GLY A 96 28.68 -7.38 -15.90
N LEU A 97 27.42 -7.73 -16.12
CA LEU A 97 26.80 -7.77 -17.45
C LEU A 97 26.47 -6.35 -17.93
N GLY A 98 26.35 -6.17 -19.25
CA GLY A 98 25.78 -4.94 -19.80
C GLY A 98 24.31 -4.78 -19.38
N TYR A 99 23.91 -3.55 -19.07
CA TYR A 99 22.53 -3.16 -18.71
C TYR A 99 21.58 -3.18 -19.91
N ASP A 100 20.27 -3.36 -19.66
CA ASP A 100 19.22 -3.38 -20.71
C ASP A 100 19.58 -4.31 -21.87
N THR A 101 20.23 -5.43 -21.54
CA THR A 101 20.75 -6.39 -22.50
C THR A 101 20.19 -7.77 -22.17
N GLU A 102 19.64 -8.42 -23.19
CA GLU A 102 19.16 -9.80 -23.12
C GLU A 102 20.33 -10.78 -23.16
N TYR A 103 20.32 -11.74 -22.24
CA TYR A 103 21.23 -12.87 -22.19
C TYR A 103 20.43 -14.16 -22.12
N CYS A 104 20.82 -15.14 -22.94
CA CYS A 104 20.19 -16.46 -22.97
C CYS A 104 21.10 -17.52 -22.38
N TYR A 105 20.53 -18.39 -21.55
CA TYR A 105 21.26 -19.37 -20.78
C TYR A 105 20.83 -20.79 -21.09
N THR A 106 21.81 -21.68 -21.09
CA THR A 106 21.59 -23.13 -20.97
C THR A 106 22.47 -23.71 -19.88
N VAL A 107 22.00 -24.77 -19.23
CA VAL A 107 22.76 -25.48 -18.22
C VAL A 107 22.91 -26.93 -18.64
N ALA A 108 24.11 -27.48 -18.52
CA ALA A 108 24.40 -28.87 -18.85
C ALA A 108 25.28 -29.52 -17.78
N ALA A 109 25.03 -30.79 -17.50
CA ALA A 109 25.99 -31.67 -16.83
C ALA A 109 26.72 -32.49 -17.91
N ASN A 110 26.95 -33.79 -17.68
CA ASN A 110 27.47 -34.69 -18.74
C ASN A 110 26.37 -35.30 -19.62
N GLY A 111 25.11 -34.90 -19.41
CA GLY A 111 23.94 -35.31 -20.19
C GLY A 111 23.35 -34.21 -21.07
N PRO A 112 22.12 -34.39 -21.57
CA PRO A 112 21.43 -33.38 -22.37
C PRO A 112 21.30 -32.04 -21.62
N SER A 113 21.52 -30.94 -22.33
CA SER A 113 21.36 -29.59 -21.79
C SER A 113 19.90 -29.25 -21.57
N SER A 114 19.64 -28.29 -20.67
CA SER A 114 18.32 -27.68 -20.51
C SER A 114 17.84 -27.00 -21.80
N ASN A 115 16.55 -26.64 -21.83
CA ASN A 115 16.08 -25.64 -22.78
C ASN A 115 16.69 -24.27 -22.48
N ASP A 116 16.64 -23.36 -23.45
CA ASP A 116 17.07 -21.97 -23.28
C ASP A 116 16.15 -21.25 -22.29
N ALA A 117 16.76 -20.46 -21.40
CA ALA A 117 16.07 -19.46 -20.58
C ALA A 117 16.74 -18.11 -20.77
N CYS A 118 15.99 -17.10 -21.19
CA CYS A 118 16.52 -15.76 -21.46
C CYS A 118 15.99 -14.75 -20.44
N ALA A 119 16.83 -13.79 -20.07
CA ALA A 119 16.47 -12.66 -19.23
C ALA A 119 17.14 -11.39 -19.75
N THR A 120 16.42 -10.28 -19.67
CA THR A 120 16.99 -8.95 -19.91
C THR A 120 17.44 -8.37 -18.58
N THR A 121 18.72 -8.05 -18.47
CA THR A 121 19.27 -7.33 -17.30
C THR A 121 18.53 -6.01 -17.11
N LEU A 122 18.39 -5.59 -15.86
CA LEU A 122 17.78 -4.30 -15.57
C LEU A 122 18.61 -3.19 -16.22
N PRO A 123 17.96 -2.11 -16.68
CA PRO A 123 18.68 -0.96 -17.20
C PRO A 123 19.44 -0.28 -16.05
N GLN A 124 20.48 0.52 -16.34
CA GLN A 124 21.23 1.19 -15.27
C GLN A 124 20.28 2.12 -14.51
N LEU A 125 19.94 1.77 -13.28
CA LEU A 125 19.11 2.61 -12.42
C LEU A 125 19.91 3.84 -12.01
N GLN A 126 19.42 5.01 -12.40
CA GLN A 126 20.11 6.29 -12.25
C GLN A 126 19.31 7.26 -11.37
N ALA A 127 18.08 6.88 -11.01
CA ALA A 127 17.26 7.52 -9.99
C ALA A 127 16.55 6.45 -9.14
N PHE A 128 16.56 6.60 -7.82
CA PHE A 128 15.84 5.76 -6.87
C PHE A 128 14.86 6.62 -6.11
N LEU A 129 13.61 6.19 -5.97
CA LEU A 129 12.59 6.91 -5.21
C LEU A 129 12.24 6.11 -3.95
N ASP A 130 11.95 6.85 -2.88
CA ASP A 130 11.62 6.30 -1.56
C ASP A 130 10.52 7.16 -0.91
N LEU A 131 9.52 6.52 -0.32
CA LEU A 131 8.43 7.16 0.40
C LEU A 131 8.86 7.43 1.85
N ASP A 132 8.56 8.64 2.32
CA ASP A 132 8.62 8.99 3.74
C ASP A 132 7.26 9.54 4.16
N VAL A 133 6.53 8.71 4.90
CA VAL A 133 5.19 9.01 5.41
C VAL A 133 5.21 9.45 6.88
N SER A 134 6.38 9.75 7.44
CA SER A 134 6.54 10.09 8.86
C SER A 134 5.75 11.33 9.29
N LEU A 135 5.37 12.18 8.34
CA LEU A 135 4.57 13.39 8.55
C LEU A 135 3.18 13.31 7.89
N ALA A 136 2.73 12.14 7.43
CA ALA A 136 1.43 12.00 6.78
C ALA A 136 0.26 12.17 7.77
N ASN A 137 0.46 11.80 9.03
CA ASN A 137 -0.49 12.06 10.10
C ASN A 137 -0.47 13.54 10.50
N ALA A 138 -1.61 14.24 10.37
CA ALA A 138 -1.71 15.67 10.65
C ALA A 138 -1.38 16.05 12.11
N GLU A 139 -1.65 15.18 13.09
CA GLU A 139 -1.28 15.44 14.49
C GLU A 139 0.25 15.37 14.69
N ILE A 140 0.91 14.46 14.00
CA ILE A 140 2.38 14.36 13.99
C ILE A 140 2.97 15.56 13.24
N ALA A 141 2.40 15.91 12.09
CA ALA A 141 2.82 17.05 11.29
C ALA A 141 2.71 18.38 12.08
N ALA A 142 1.65 18.57 12.85
CA ALA A 142 1.48 19.74 13.72
C ALA A 142 2.62 19.93 14.74
N LEU A 143 3.30 18.86 15.15
CA LEU A 143 4.41 18.91 16.10
C LEU A 143 5.79 18.99 15.43
N TYR A 144 5.97 18.29 14.32
CA TYR A 144 7.30 18.00 13.76
C TYR A 144 7.51 18.48 12.33
N SER A 145 6.45 18.87 11.61
CA SER A 145 6.57 19.24 10.20
C SER A 145 7.46 20.48 10.02
N PRO A 146 8.54 20.39 9.22
CA PRO A 146 9.36 21.55 8.88
C PRO A 146 8.70 22.45 7.83
N PHE A 147 7.63 21.98 7.18
CA PHE A 147 6.96 22.67 6.08
C PHE A 147 5.86 23.60 6.56
N GLY A 148 5.26 23.29 7.72
CA GLY A 148 4.19 24.08 8.32
C GLY A 148 2.88 24.01 7.53
N ASP A 149 2.17 25.13 7.50
CA ASP A 149 0.87 25.31 6.85
C ASP A 149 1.05 25.65 5.36
N LEU A 150 0.90 24.63 4.51
CA LEU A 150 1.00 24.71 3.06
C LEU A 150 -0.35 25.07 2.41
N THR A 151 -1.48 24.79 3.06
CA THR A 151 -2.83 25.11 2.56
C THR A 151 -3.31 26.51 2.94
N GLY A 152 -2.68 27.15 3.92
CA GLY A 152 -2.99 28.48 4.43
C GLY A 152 -4.16 28.51 5.40
N ASP A 153 -4.50 27.38 6.04
CA ASP A 153 -5.64 27.26 6.96
C ASP A 153 -5.28 27.54 8.44
N GLY A 154 -4.00 27.75 8.73
CA GLY A 154 -3.45 28.02 10.06
C GLY A 154 -2.96 26.79 10.81
N VAL A 155 -3.05 25.59 10.24
CA VAL A 155 -2.60 24.32 10.81
C VAL A 155 -1.53 23.69 9.90
N ALA A 156 -0.55 22.99 10.46
CA ALA A 156 0.41 22.29 9.63
C ALA A 156 -0.27 21.11 8.92
N ASP A 157 0.00 20.96 7.63
CA ASP A 157 -0.62 19.90 6.83
C ASP A 157 0.09 18.57 7.02
N GLY A 158 -0.69 17.48 7.01
CA GLY A 158 -0.16 16.13 6.82
C GLY A 158 0.41 16.00 5.41
N VAL A 159 1.60 15.42 5.28
CA VAL A 159 2.29 15.30 4.00
C VAL A 159 2.93 13.93 3.79
N ILE A 160 2.95 13.49 2.54
CA ILE A 160 3.76 12.36 2.08
C ILE A 160 4.96 12.94 1.34
N MET A 161 6.16 12.59 1.78
CA MET A 161 7.40 13.01 1.15
C MET A 161 7.87 11.91 0.20
N VAL A 162 8.21 12.31 -1.02
CA VAL A 162 8.88 11.44 -1.99
C VAL A 162 10.32 11.88 -2.03
N ASN A 163 11.21 11.01 -1.58
CA ASN A 163 12.65 11.20 -1.63
C ASN A 163 13.19 10.60 -2.92
N MET A 164 14.30 11.14 -3.41
CA MET A 164 14.96 10.65 -4.61
C MET A 164 16.48 10.72 -4.49
N VAL A 165 17.16 9.64 -4.85
CA VAL A 165 18.60 9.65 -5.10
C VAL A 165 18.84 9.60 -6.60
N ASN A 166 19.42 10.65 -7.18
CA ASN A 166 19.68 10.77 -8.62
C ASN A 166 21.14 11.08 -8.93
N PHE A 167 21.65 10.51 -10.03
CA PHE A 167 23.05 10.69 -10.45
C PHE A 167 23.28 12.00 -11.22
N PHE A 168 22.31 12.42 -12.03
CA PHE A 168 22.37 13.65 -12.81
C PHE A 168 21.29 14.62 -12.34
N ALA A 169 21.52 15.92 -12.55
CA ALA A 169 20.51 16.93 -12.26
C ALA A 169 19.23 16.62 -13.04
N VAL A 170 18.09 16.61 -12.35
CA VAL A 170 16.78 16.23 -12.89
C VAL A 170 16.04 17.47 -13.36
N ASN A 171 15.56 17.47 -14.60
CA ASN A 171 14.78 18.56 -15.20
C ASN A 171 13.32 18.21 -15.44
N GLY A 172 12.91 16.98 -15.10
CA GLY A 172 11.51 16.60 -15.06
C GLY A 172 11.31 15.27 -14.35
N TYR A 173 10.16 15.10 -13.70
CA TYR A 173 9.75 13.82 -13.11
C TYR A 173 8.25 13.60 -13.25
N GLN A 174 7.83 12.34 -13.20
CA GLN A 174 6.45 11.90 -13.11
C GLN A 174 6.37 10.63 -12.27
N PHE A 175 5.31 10.50 -11.48
CA PHE A 175 4.89 9.23 -10.88
C PHE A 175 3.37 9.21 -10.65
N SER A 176 2.81 8.01 -10.64
CA SER A 176 1.45 7.73 -10.19
C SER A 176 1.44 7.50 -8.67
N PHE A 177 0.35 7.83 -8.00
CA PHE A 177 0.14 7.48 -6.58
C PHE A 177 -1.26 6.92 -6.37
N SER A 178 -1.41 6.05 -5.37
CA SER A 178 -2.69 5.52 -4.91
C SER A 178 -2.66 5.22 -3.41
N MET A 179 -3.71 5.61 -2.69
CA MET A 179 -3.90 5.36 -1.27
C MET A 179 -5.04 4.37 -1.05
N ASN A 180 -4.91 3.50 -0.04
CA ASN A 180 -5.92 2.52 0.34
C ASN A 180 -5.93 2.35 1.88
N PRO A 181 -7.07 2.52 2.57
CA PRO A 181 -8.38 2.83 2.02
C PRO A 181 -8.47 4.27 1.47
N ASP A 182 -9.39 4.47 0.53
CA ASP A 182 -9.61 5.73 -0.19
C ASP A 182 -10.32 6.79 0.70
N ILE A 183 -9.87 6.97 1.94
CA ILE A 183 -10.50 7.83 2.95
C ILE A 183 -9.86 9.21 3.09
N VAL A 184 -8.69 9.43 2.48
CA VAL A 184 -7.97 10.72 2.49
C VAL A 184 -7.53 11.07 1.08
N ALA A 185 -7.65 12.35 0.74
CA ALA A 185 -7.30 12.86 -0.58
C ALA A 185 -5.96 13.60 -0.53
N ALA A 186 -5.13 13.42 -1.55
CA ALA A 186 -4.09 14.39 -1.87
C ALA A 186 -4.75 15.62 -2.52
N ILE A 187 -4.35 16.82 -2.08
CA ILE A 187 -4.96 18.09 -2.53
C ILE A 187 -3.99 19.00 -3.28
N ALA A 188 -2.68 18.81 -3.07
CA ALA A 188 -1.63 19.51 -3.79
C ALA A 188 -0.36 18.66 -3.84
N ALA A 189 0.53 18.99 -4.78
CA ALA A 189 1.91 18.52 -4.78
C ALA A 189 2.84 19.72 -4.95
N VAL A 190 3.93 19.74 -4.21
CA VAL A 190 4.97 20.77 -4.28
C VAL A 190 6.31 20.10 -4.55
N ASP A 191 7.13 20.69 -5.42
CA ASP A 191 8.49 20.21 -5.65
C ASP A 191 9.33 20.43 -4.39
N GLY A 192 10.06 19.40 -3.97
CA GLY A 192 10.81 19.45 -2.73
C GLY A 192 11.98 20.43 -2.78
N THR A 193 12.65 20.56 -3.92
CA THR A 193 13.75 21.55 -4.08
C THR A 193 13.20 22.98 -4.06
N TYR A 194 12.04 23.21 -4.67
CA TYR A 194 11.31 24.46 -4.60
C TYR A 194 10.95 24.82 -3.16
N LEU A 195 10.40 23.86 -2.43
CA LEU A 195 10.00 24.06 -1.03
C LEU A 195 11.23 24.35 -0.14
N MET A 196 12.29 23.54 -0.25
CA MET A 196 13.51 23.69 0.55
C MET A 196 14.31 24.97 0.23
N SER A 197 14.19 25.49 -0.98
CA SER A 197 14.85 26.74 -1.39
C SER A 197 14.04 28.00 -1.13
N GLY A 198 12.81 27.87 -0.60
CA GLY A 198 11.88 28.99 -0.46
C GLY A 198 11.45 29.59 -1.82
N GLY A 199 11.36 28.73 -2.84
CA GLY A 199 10.93 29.08 -4.20
C GLY A 199 12.02 29.63 -5.12
N ALA A 200 13.30 29.49 -4.75
CA ALA A 200 14.43 30.02 -5.51
C ALA A 200 15.02 29.02 -6.53
N ALA A 201 14.71 27.74 -6.42
CA ALA A 201 15.19 26.65 -7.26
C ALA A 201 14.11 25.56 -7.39
N GLY A 202 14.44 24.44 -8.03
CA GLY A 202 13.52 23.31 -8.18
C GLY A 202 12.60 23.46 -9.38
N LEU A 203 11.67 22.51 -9.52
CA LEU A 203 10.69 22.48 -10.61
C LEU A 203 9.34 23.00 -10.13
N THR A 204 8.41 23.19 -11.07
CA THR A 204 7.00 23.40 -10.72
C THR A 204 6.30 22.04 -10.69
N ALA A 205 5.81 21.64 -9.52
CA ALA A 205 5.00 20.44 -9.39
C ALA A 205 3.55 20.70 -9.80
N HIS A 206 2.98 19.72 -10.50
CA HIS A 206 1.61 19.65 -10.94
C HIS A 206 1.03 18.31 -10.50
N MET A 207 -0.21 18.32 -10.04
CA MET A 207 -0.93 17.13 -9.64
C MET A 207 -2.22 17.00 -10.46
N GLY A 208 -2.70 15.77 -10.62
CA GLY A 208 -4.07 15.50 -11.07
C GLY A 208 -5.13 16.14 -10.15
N ALA A 209 -6.41 15.86 -10.45
CA ALA A 209 -7.50 16.32 -9.58
C ALA A 209 -7.31 15.78 -8.15
N PRO A 210 -7.71 16.54 -7.11
CA PRO A 210 -7.64 16.06 -5.75
C PRO A 210 -8.36 14.72 -5.55
N GLY A 211 -7.74 13.81 -4.81
CA GLY A 211 -8.27 12.47 -4.58
C GLY A 211 -7.24 11.51 -3.99
N SER A 212 -7.68 10.29 -3.71
CA SER A 212 -6.85 9.25 -3.09
C SER A 212 -5.88 8.59 -4.08
N SER A 213 -5.98 8.90 -5.37
CA SER A 213 -5.06 8.47 -6.41
C SER A 213 -4.90 9.54 -7.48
N GLY A 214 -3.78 9.51 -8.20
CA GLY A 214 -3.51 10.48 -9.24
C GLY A 214 -2.10 10.38 -9.80
N ILE A 215 -1.71 11.42 -10.53
CA ILE A 215 -0.37 11.56 -11.09
C ILE A 215 0.22 12.87 -10.58
N VAL A 216 1.49 12.84 -10.20
CA VAL A 216 2.30 14.02 -9.93
C VAL A 216 3.35 14.15 -11.02
N MET A 217 3.54 15.36 -11.54
CA MET A 217 4.58 15.70 -12.51
C MET A 217 5.30 16.97 -12.06
N GLY A 218 6.62 17.00 -12.14
CA GLY A 218 7.40 18.21 -11.95
C GLY A 218 8.16 18.57 -13.21
N PHE A 219 8.08 19.81 -13.66
CA PHE A 219 8.88 20.34 -14.77
C PHE A 219 9.03 21.87 -14.65
N ASP A 220 9.95 22.43 -15.41
CA ASP A 220 10.06 23.87 -15.62
C ASP A 220 9.59 24.21 -17.03
N TYR A 221 8.64 25.14 -17.16
CA TYR A 221 8.12 25.58 -18.44
C TYR A 221 9.17 26.30 -19.29
N ASP A 222 10.08 27.01 -18.63
CA ASP A 222 11.17 27.74 -19.28
C ASP A 222 12.40 26.83 -19.53
N GLY A 223 12.46 25.67 -18.87
CA GLY A 223 13.52 24.67 -19.04
C GLY A 223 14.88 25.08 -18.47
N GLU A 224 14.91 26.04 -17.54
CA GLU A 224 16.13 26.61 -16.96
C GLU A 224 16.45 26.01 -15.58
N SER A 225 15.43 25.48 -14.91
CA SER A 225 15.50 24.99 -13.54
C SER A 225 15.67 23.48 -13.48
N SER A 226 16.27 22.99 -12.40
CA SER A 226 16.51 21.57 -12.18
C SER A 226 16.63 21.26 -10.68
N ILE A 227 16.40 20.00 -10.35
CA ILE A 227 16.77 19.39 -9.08
C ILE A 227 18.24 18.96 -9.20
N PRO A 228 19.12 19.30 -8.24
CA PRO A 228 20.53 18.95 -8.32
C PRO A 228 20.75 17.43 -8.26
N ALA A 229 21.95 16.96 -8.61
CA ALA A 229 22.31 15.56 -8.43
C ALA A 229 22.37 15.20 -6.93
N GLY A 230 21.63 14.16 -6.53
CA GLY A 230 21.59 13.64 -5.16
C GLY A 230 22.72 12.65 -4.83
N TYR A 231 23.44 12.13 -5.83
CA TYR A 231 24.58 11.22 -5.64
C TYR A 231 25.88 11.71 -6.31
N PRO A 232 27.03 11.66 -5.60
CA PRO A 232 27.19 11.44 -4.15
C PRO A 232 26.88 12.72 -3.33
N GLY A 233 26.05 13.63 -3.87
CA GLY A 233 26.06 15.07 -3.60
C GLY A 233 25.68 15.52 -2.18
N ASP A 234 26.18 16.73 -1.84
CA ASP A 234 26.08 17.56 -0.61
C ASP A 234 27.08 17.33 0.54
N GLY A 235 27.96 16.33 0.47
CA GLY A 235 28.95 16.07 1.51
C GLY A 235 28.59 14.90 2.43
N GLY A 236 27.60 14.10 2.06
CA GLY A 236 27.42 12.74 2.59
C GLY A 236 26.01 12.41 3.09
N ALA A 237 25.00 13.26 2.86
CA ALA A 237 23.62 13.03 3.28
C ALA A 237 22.72 12.68 2.08
N GLY A 238 23.23 11.82 1.18
CA GLY A 238 22.73 11.60 -0.17
C GLY A 238 21.20 11.51 -0.32
N GLY A 239 20.70 12.17 -1.36
CA GLY A 239 19.28 12.24 -1.71
C GLY A 239 18.78 13.68 -1.86
N ASN A 240 17.64 13.83 -2.54
CA ASN A 240 16.86 15.05 -2.66
C ASN A 240 15.44 14.76 -2.18
N LEU A 241 14.80 15.73 -1.53
CA LEU A 241 13.34 15.74 -1.45
C LEU A 241 12.81 16.05 -2.85
N LEU A 242 12.22 15.07 -3.53
CA LEU A 242 11.70 15.20 -4.88
C LEU A 242 10.38 15.97 -4.88
N ALA A 243 9.42 15.48 -4.10
CA ALA A 243 8.08 16.05 -4.04
C ALA A 243 7.48 15.90 -2.64
N VAL A 244 6.59 16.83 -2.28
CA VAL A 244 5.76 16.78 -1.09
C VAL A 244 4.31 16.76 -1.56
N ILE A 245 3.61 15.67 -1.27
CA ILE A 245 2.18 15.51 -1.52
C ILE A 245 1.44 15.96 -0.27
N VAL A 246 0.61 16.99 -0.41
CA VAL A 246 -0.17 17.57 0.69
C VAL A 246 -1.49 16.82 0.81
N LEU A 247 -1.80 16.32 2.01
CA LEU A 247 -3.02 15.59 2.30
C LEU A 247 -4.12 16.54 2.79
N ASN A 248 -5.37 16.19 2.50
CA ASN A 248 -6.53 16.88 3.05
C ASN A 248 -6.61 16.65 4.56
N SER A 249 -6.90 17.70 5.32
CA SER A 249 -7.17 17.58 6.76
C SER A 249 -8.48 16.86 7.08
N GLN A 250 -9.40 16.77 6.10
CA GLN A 250 -10.68 16.10 6.24
C GLN A 250 -10.68 14.69 5.62
N TYR A 251 -11.01 13.70 6.44
CA TYR A 251 -11.17 12.31 6.02
C TYR A 251 -12.63 12.03 5.65
N SER A 252 -12.85 11.23 4.60
CA SER A 252 -14.18 10.89 4.10
C SER A 252 -14.72 9.55 4.60
N GLY A 253 -13.95 8.85 5.44
CA GLY A 253 -14.33 7.55 5.99
C GLY A 253 -13.44 7.14 7.16
N SER A 254 -13.79 6.02 7.79
CA SER A 254 -13.07 5.47 8.93
C SER A 254 -11.88 4.60 8.53
N GLY A 255 -10.87 4.56 9.39
CA GLY A 255 -9.69 3.70 9.24
C GLY A 255 -8.54 4.21 10.07
N ASP A 256 -7.85 3.30 10.77
CA ASP A 256 -6.71 3.63 11.64
C ASP A 256 -5.40 3.85 10.86
N GLU A 257 -5.37 3.38 9.61
CA GLU A 257 -4.16 3.29 8.81
C GLU A 257 -4.47 3.42 7.31
N VAL A 258 -3.60 4.08 6.56
CA VAL A 258 -3.68 4.24 5.11
C VAL A 258 -2.36 3.83 4.47
N GLY A 259 -2.43 2.84 3.58
CA GLY A 259 -1.32 2.47 2.71
C GLY A 259 -1.25 3.42 1.51
N ILE A 260 -0.04 3.83 1.13
CA ILE A 260 0.27 4.60 -0.07
C ILE A 260 1.18 3.77 -0.97
N THR A 261 0.92 3.80 -2.27
CA THR A 261 1.80 3.24 -3.29
C THR A 261 2.12 4.31 -4.33
N ILE A 262 3.39 4.42 -4.74
CA ILE A 262 3.82 5.20 -5.90
C ILE A 262 4.40 4.28 -6.97
N SER A 263 4.12 4.58 -8.24
CA SER A 263 4.51 3.74 -9.39
C SER A 263 4.66 4.58 -10.66
N ASP A 264 4.91 3.92 -11.81
CA ASP A 264 5.00 4.55 -13.13
C ASP A 264 6.03 5.71 -13.19
N PHE A 265 7.20 5.49 -12.60
CA PHE A 265 8.25 6.50 -12.51
C PHE A 265 8.82 6.85 -13.88
N ILE A 266 8.84 8.15 -14.19
CA ILE A 266 9.57 8.69 -15.34
C ILE A 266 10.42 9.84 -14.83
N VAL A 267 11.74 9.76 -15.03
CA VAL A 267 12.66 10.82 -14.62
C VAL A 267 13.46 11.28 -15.83
N SER A 268 13.42 12.58 -16.11
CA SER A 268 14.27 13.24 -17.10
C SER A 268 15.38 14.00 -16.40
N ALA A 269 16.60 13.85 -16.91
CA ALA A 269 17.77 14.50 -16.38
C ALA A 269 18.62 15.17 -17.47
N ILE A 270 19.54 16.00 -17.02
CA ILE A 270 20.46 16.74 -17.88
C ILE A 270 21.79 15.98 -17.93
N ASN A 271 22.18 15.53 -19.11
CA ASN A 271 23.49 14.92 -19.29
C ASN A 271 24.60 15.95 -19.03
N PRO A 272 25.52 15.72 -18.07
CA PRO A 272 26.51 16.72 -17.66
C PRO A 272 27.58 17.02 -18.72
N PHE A 273 27.72 16.16 -19.73
CA PHE A 273 28.70 16.34 -20.81
C PHE A 273 28.11 17.03 -22.04
N THR A 274 26.84 16.78 -22.34
CA THR A 274 26.19 17.28 -23.57
C THR A 274 25.17 18.38 -23.30
N GLY A 275 24.68 18.52 -22.07
CA GLY A 275 23.58 19.41 -21.70
C GLY A 275 22.22 18.98 -22.26
N ALA A 276 22.13 17.84 -22.94
CA ALA A 276 20.89 17.33 -23.50
C ALA A 276 20.07 16.58 -22.44
N SER A 277 18.75 16.59 -22.59
CA SER A 277 17.87 15.76 -21.77
C SER A 277 18.08 14.27 -22.08
N VAL A 278 18.14 13.46 -21.04
CA VAL A 278 18.18 12.00 -21.09
C VAL A 278 17.14 11.46 -20.11
N THR A 279 16.50 10.36 -20.47
CA THR A 279 15.64 9.62 -19.52
C THR A 279 16.56 8.83 -18.59
N LEU A 280 16.34 8.96 -17.28
CA LEU A 280 16.94 8.07 -16.30
C LEU A 280 16.03 6.88 -16.09
N ASN A 281 16.60 5.68 -16.01
CA ASN A 281 15.84 4.55 -15.50
C ASN A 281 15.64 4.77 -14.01
N ALA A 282 14.38 4.89 -13.62
CA ALA A 282 13.97 5.16 -12.25
C ALA A 282 13.23 3.95 -11.70
N CYS A 283 13.55 3.58 -10.47
CA CYS A 283 12.80 2.56 -9.76
C CYS A 283 12.72 2.86 -8.26
N ASP A 284 12.01 2.02 -7.53
CA ASP A 284 11.93 2.09 -6.08
C ASP A 284 13.26 1.67 -5.44
N ALA A 285 13.37 1.82 -4.12
CA ALA A 285 14.60 1.62 -3.39
C ALA A 285 14.93 0.13 -3.10
N ASP A 286 13.98 -0.80 -3.20
CA ASP A 286 14.20 -2.20 -2.80
C ASP A 286 14.94 -3.03 -3.87
N LEU A 287 14.91 -2.55 -5.13
CA LEU A 287 15.56 -3.15 -6.30
C LEU A 287 15.16 -4.61 -6.53
N ASP A 288 13.99 -5.04 -6.07
CA ASP A 288 13.48 -6.38 -6.24
C ASP A 288 12.92 -6.56 -7.66
N PRO A 289 13.62 -7.29 -8.55
CA PRO A 289 13.14 -7.49 -9.92
C PRO A 289 11.87 -8.36 -9.98
N THR A 290 11.43 -8.93 -8.85
CA THR A 290 10.32 -9.89 -8.79
C THR A 290 8.99 -9.29 -8.36
N ASN A 291 8.98 -8.10 -7.76
CA ASN A 291 7.76 -7.45 -7.29
C ASN A 291 7.28 -6.32 -8.23
N GLY A 292 8.17 -5.71 -9.03
CA GLY A 292 7.82 -4.65 -9.97
C GLY A 292 8.71 -3.43 -9.77
N CYS A 293 8.14 -2.25 -10.00
CA CYS A 293 8.84 -0.98 -9.85
C CYS A 293 7.87 0.02 -9.23
N PHE A 294 7.61 -0.16 -7.94
CA PHE A 294 6.70 0.64 -7.15
C PHE A 294 7.22 0.67 -5.71
N ASP A 295 6.92 1.76 -5.02
CA ASP A 295 7.23 1.88 -3.60
C ASP A 295 5.92 1.96 -2.82
N THR A 296 5.87 1.31 -1.66
CA THR A 296 4.70 1.31 -0.80
C THR A 296 5.11 1.54 0.64
N ASP A 297 4.36 2.39 1.31
CA ASP A 297 4.50 2.63 2.74
C ASP A 297 3.12 2.84 3.36
N THR A 298 3.06 2.94 4.67
CA THR A 298 1.81 2.98 5.40
C THR A 298 1.91 3.90 6.61
N PHE A 299 0.88 4.73 6.82
CA PHE A 299 0.83 5.68 7.92
C PHE A 299 -0.47 5.57 8.72
N SER A 300 -0.37 5.87 10.02
CA SER A 300 -1.54 5.93 10.90
C SER A 300 -2.33 7.21 10.67
N THR A 301 -3.65 7.13 10.78
CA THR A 301 -4.53 8.29 10.71
C THR A 301 -4.57 9.06 12.04
N PRO A 302 -5.02 10.33 12.05
CA PRO A 302 -5.28 11.07 13.29
C PRO A 302 -6.30 10.38 14.19
N THR A 303 -6.44 10.89 15.42
CA THR A 303 -7.46 10.43 16.35
C THR A 303 -8.85 10.57 15.71
N ALA A 304 -9.63 9.49 15.75
CA ALA A 304 -11.00 9.48 15.26
C ALA A 304 -11.97 10.18 16.22
N ASP A 305 -13.02 10.77 15.66
CA ASP A 305 -14.16 11.28 16.42
C ASP A 305 -15.10 10.14 16.85
N CYS A 306 -16.25 10.47 17.48
CA CYS A 306 -17.21 9.44 17.90
C CYS A 306 -17.88 8.70 16.74
N ALA A 307 -17.75 9.19 15.51
CA ALA A 307 -18.28 8.58 14.29
C ALA A 307 -17.20 7.75 13.58
N ASP A 308 -16.10 7.45 14.27
CA ASP A 308 -14.92 6.75 13.77
C ASP A 308 -14.22 7.46 12.59
N ILE A 309 -14.45 8.77 12.40
CA ILE A 309 -13.81 9.54 11.33
C ILE A 309 -12.52 10.18 11.85
N PRO A 310 -11.34 9.87 11.26
CA PRO A 310 -10.07 10.50 11.63
C PRO A 310 -10.12 12.01 11.46
N ALA A 311 -9.64 12.74 12.46
CA ALA A 311 -9.73 14.21 12.52
C ALA A 311 -11.16 14.75 12.29
N GLY A 312 -12.16 13.92 12.59
CA GLY A 312 -13.56 14.26 12.48
C GLY A 312 -13.99 15.27 13.56
N SER A 313 -15.23 15.72 13.44
CA SER A 313 -15.80 16.78 14.29
C SER A 313 -17.08 16.35 15.01
N ALA A 314 -17.47 15.08 14.89
CA ALA A 314 -18.59 14.54 15.63
C ALA A 314 -18.27 14.48 17.12
N VAL A 315 -19.27 14.75 17.95
CA VAL A 315 -19.14 14.79 19.41
C VAL A 315 -20.20 13.94 20.06
N ILE A 316 -19.90 13.44 21.26
CA ILE A 316 -20.90 12.83 22.12
C ILE A 316 -21.69 13.94 22.81
N ASP A 317 -23.01 13.93 22.67
CA ASP A 317 -23.92 14.89 23.32
C ASP A 317 -24.45 14.40 24.68
N ASP A 318 -25.45 15.10 25.22
CA ASP A 318 -26.00 14.82 26.54
C ASP A 318 -26.78 13.47 26.55
N CYS A 319 -27.34 13.09 25.39
CA CYS A 319 -28.00 11.81 25.16
C CYS A 319 -27.03 10.65 24.91
N SER A 320 -25.73 10.91 25.07
CA SER A 320 -24.63 9.99 24.74
C SER A 320 -24.60 9.58 23.26
N ASP A 321 -25.29 10.33 22.39
CA ASP A 321 -25.32 10.06 20.97
C ASP A 321 -24.14 10.73 20.28
N CYS A 322 -23.62 10.06 19.25
CA CYS A 322 -22.67 10.71 18.36
C CYS A 322 -23.41 11.61 17.38
N VAL A 323 -23.19 12.92 17.48
CA VAL A 323 -23.90 13.96 16.71
C VAL A 323 -22.92 14.97 16.11
N GLU A 324 -23.44 15.93 15.36
CA GLU A 324 -22.68 16.94 14.60
C GLU A 324 -21.74 16.30 13.57
N GLY A 325 -20.87 17.11 12.96
CA GLY A 325 -19.85 16.63 12.01
C GLY A 325 -20.46 15.86 10.83
N SER A 326 -20.03 14.61 10.67
CA SER A 326 -20.44 13.70 9.59
C SER A 326 -21.75 12.96 9.85
N THR A 327 -22.29 13.03 11.07
CA THR A 327 -23.48 12.26 11.49
C THR A 327 -24.78 12.81 10.89
N GLY A 328 -24.82 14.12 10.59
CA GLY A 328 -26.01 14.82 10.12
C GLY A 328 -27.06 15.13 11.19
N ASN A 329 -26.80 14.76 12.45
CA ASN A 329 -27.68 15.05 13.59
C ASN A 329 -27.23 16.33 14.30
N SER A 330 -28.17 17.12 14.78
CA SER A 330 -27.87 18.29 15.61
C SER A 330 -27.59 17.87 17.06
N TYR A 331 -26.88 18.72 17.81
CA TYR A 331 -26.68 18.54 19.24
C TYR A 331 -28.02 18.35 19.98
N ASN A 332 -28.13 17.29 20.80
CA ASN A 332 -29.32 16.92 21.56
C ASN A 332 -30.57 16.69 20.69
N TYR A 333 -30.42 16.13 19.47
CA TYR A 333 -31.59 15.87 18.61
C TYR A 333 -32.61 14.88 19.21
N ASN A 334 -32.19 14.07 20.19
CA ASN A 334 -33.03 13.12 20.91
C ASN A 334 -33.65 13.70 22.20
N ASP A 335 -33.37 14.95 22.57
CA ASP A 335 -34.04 15.70 23.65
C ASP A 335 -34.82 16.85 22.98
N THR A 336 -35.95 16.49 22.36
CA THR A 336 -36.69 17.35 21.41
C THR A 336 -37.31 18.56 22.10
N ASP A 337 -37.75 18.38 23.34
CA ASP A 337 -38.44 19.39 24.12
C ASP A 337 -37.52 20.10 25.13
N SER A 338 -36.27 19.66 25.25
CA SER A 338 -35.21 20.27 26.05
C SER A 338 -35.49 20.24 27.55
N ASP A 339 -36.08 19.14 28.02
CA ASP A 339 -36.34 18.89 29.44
C ASP A 339 -35.15 18.18 30.12
N GLY A 340 -34.22 17.63 29.33
CA GLY A 340 -33.01 16.96 29.78
C GLY A 340 -33.16 15.46 30.01
N ILE A 341 -34.26 14.85 29.56
CA ILE A 341 -34.48 13.42 29.46
C ILE A 341 -34.57 13.06 27.97
N CYS A 342 -33.74 12.12 27.53
CA CYS A 342 -33.72 11.76 26.13
C CYS A 342 -34.83 10.78 25.76
N ASN A 343 -35.29 10.89 24.52
CA ASN A 343 -36.23 9.97 23.89
C ASN A 343 -35.63 8.56 23.73
N ASP A 344 -36.48 7.54 23.56
CA ASP A 344 -36.13 6.11 23.43
C ASP A 344 -35.03 5.80 22.38
N ALA A 345 -34.82 6.68 21.41
CA ALA A 345 -33.80 6.52 20.38
C ALA A 345 -32.37 6.87 20.84
N ALA A 346 -32.18 7.38 22.05
CA ALA A 346 -30.90 7.80 22.59
C ALA A 346 -30.02 6.63 23.05
N ALA A 347 -28.70 6.81 22.96
CA ALA A 347 -27.71 5.83 23.39
C ALA A 347 -27.57 5.69 24.92
N ASN A 348 -28.18 6.57 25.71
CA ASN A 348 -28.10 6.59 27.18
C ASN A 348 -29.21 5.77 27.89
N ASP A 349 -30.04 5.05 27.14
CA ASP A 349 -31.18 4.24 27.64
C ASP A 349 -32.26 5.04 28.38
N GLU A 350 -32.33 6.36 28.18
CA GLU A 350 -33.46 7.18 28.63
C GLU A 350 -34.67 6.96 27.72
N ASN A 351 -35.87 7.11 28.29
CA ASN A 351 -37.13 6.99 27.58
C ASN A 351 -38.09 8.04 28.14
N ASP A 352 -37.99 9.25 27.60
CA ASP A 352 -38.92 10.33 27.86
C ASP A 352 -40.38 9.85 27.63
N ASN A 353 -41.19 9.93 28.70
CA ASN A 353 -42.60 9.58 28.64
C ASN A 353 -43.49 10.73 28.11
N CYS A 354 -42.92 11.92 27.87
CA CYS A 354 -43.56 13.01 27.13
C CYS A 354 -42.63 13.68 26.09
N PRO A 355 -42.28 12.97 24.99
CA PRO A 355 -41.28 13.37 23.98
C PRO A 355 -41.26 14.81 23.43
N ASP A 356 -42.42 15.48 23.50
CA ASP A 356 -42.65 16.82 22.93
C ASP A 356 -43.08 17.85 24.01
N THR A 357 -43.15 17.46 25.29
CA THR A 357 -43.71 18.28 26.39
C THR A 357 -42.84 18.20 27.65
N PRO A 358 -42.12 19.29 27.99
CA PRO A 358 -41.07 19.21 29.00
C PRO A 358 -41.55 18.78 30.38
N ASN A 359 -41.08 17.63 30.86
CA ASN A 359 -41.46 17.03 32.15
C ASN A 359 -40.27 16.34 32.85
N THR A 360 -39.34 17.16 33.34
CA THR A 360 -38.08 16.70 33.96
C THR A 360 -38.20 15.70 35.12
N ASP A 361 -39.40 15.55 35.71
CA ASP A 361 -39.69 14.59 36.78
C ASP A 361 -40.26 13.25 36.29
N GLN A 362 -40.62 13.16 35.00
CA GLN A 362 -41.10 11.95 34.31
C GLN A 362 -42.24 11.27 35.09
N ALA A 363 -43.13 12.09 35.65
CA ALA A 363 -44.28 11.61 36.38
C ALA A 363 -45.21 10.83 35.42
N ASN A 364 -45.78 9.72 35.93
CA ASN A 364 -46.65 8.79 35.22
C ASN A 364 -47.38 8.00 36.32
N ASN A 365 -48.59 8.43 36.63
CA ASN A 365 -49.35 8.00 37.80
C ASN A 365 -49.99 6.62 37.63
N ASP A 366 -50.42 6.29 36.43
CA ASP A 366 -51.15 5.07 36.11
C ASP A 366 -50.26 3.92 35.59
N GLY A 367 -49.03 4.23 35.19
CA GLY A 367 -48.02 3.30 34.69
C GLY A 367 -48.13 2.98 33.20
N ASP A 368 -48.86 3.77 32.41
CA ASP A 368 -49.00 3.56 30.98
C ASP A 368 -47.81 4.14 30.17
N ALA A 369 -47.96 4.37 28.86
CA ALA A 369 -46.87 4.86 28.02
C ALA A 369 -46.68 6.38 28.07
N ASP A 370 -47.74 7.13 28.36
CA ASP A 370 -47.76 8.58 28.35
C ASP A 370 -47.46 9.09 29.78
N GLY A 371 -46.73 10.19 29.93
CA GLY A 371 -46.49 10.80 31.24
C GLY A 371 -47.59 11.79 31.62
N ASP A 372 -47.69 12.14 32.90
CA ASP A 372 -48.75 13.00 33.47
C ASP A 372 -48.89 14.39 32.77
N LEU A 373 -47.88 14.84 32.00
CA LEU A 373 -47.97 16.11 31.27
C LEU A 373 -48.51 16.00 29.84
N CYS A 374 -48.57 14.79 29.29
CA CYS A 374 -48.97 14.53 27.90
C CYS A 374 -50.00 13.40 27.78
N ASP A 375 -50.33 12.71 28.87
CA ASP A 375 -51.52 11.92 29.02
C ASP A 375 -52.77 12.83 29.05
N ALA A 376 -53.92 12.28 28.70
CA ALA A 376 -55.21 12.95 28.71
C ALA A 376 -56.15 12.43 29.83
N ASP A 377 -55.73 11.38 30.53
CA ASP A 377 -56.43 10.70 31.63
C ASP A 377 -55.36 10.08 32.56
N ASP A 378 -54.78 10.91 33.44
CA ASP A 378 -53.60 10.62 34.27
C ASP A 378 -53.77 9.44 35.26
N ASP A 379 -55.00 8.93 35.48
CA ASP A 379 -55.27 7.75 36.29
C ASP A 379 -56.01 6.62 35.55
N ASN A 380 -56.27 6.83 34.26
CA ASN A 380 -56.92 5.93 33.32
C ASN A 380 -58.28 5.40 33.82
N ASP A 381 -59.04 6.24 34.52
CA ASP A 381 -60.36 5.87 35.06
C ASP A 381 -61.53 6.07 34.09
N GLY A 382 -61.27 6.73 32.96
CA GLY A 382 -62.24 7.05 31.92
C GLY A 382 -62.77 8.48 31.97
N CYS A 383 -62.30 9.31 32.92
CA CYS A 383 -62.49 10.74 32.98
C CYS A 383 -61.30 11.49 32.37
N THR A 384 -61.53 12.43 31.46
CA THR A 384 -60.40 13.23 30.96
C THR A 384 -60.01 14.32 31.96
N ASP A 385 -58.72 14.61 32.08
CA ASP A 385 -58.20 15.54 33.12
C ASP A 385 -58.80 16.95 33.05
N ASP A 386 -59.34 17.34 31.88
CA ASP A 386 -59.96 18.65 31.68
C ASP A 386 -61.33 18.80 32.38
N ILE A 387 -61.95 17.69 32.79
CA ILE A 387 -63.21 17.63 33.54
C ILE A 387 -63.09 16.90 34.87
N ASP A 388 -62.00 16.19 35.12
CA ASP A 388 -61.77 15.43 36.35
C ASP A 388 -61.40 16.32 37.55
N ASP A 389 -62.20 16.26 38.63
CA ASP A 389 -61.94 16.93 39.90
C ASP A 389 -60.80 16.27 40.74
N LEU A 390 -60.37 15.05 40.40
CA LEU A 390 -59.37 14.21 41.09
C LEU A 390 -58.35 13.53 40.15
N GLN A 391 -57.87 14.22 39.11
CA GLN A 391 -56.87 13.82 38.07
C GLN A 391 -55.87 12.65 38.33
N PHE A 392 -55.43 12.38 39.55
CA PHE A 392 -54.48 11.30 39.87
C PHE A 392 -55.07 10.16 40.71
N GLU A 393 -56.37 10.16 41.00
CA GLU A 393 -57.04 9.24 41.94
C GLU A 393 -58.42 8.76 41.47
N TRP A 394 -58.49 7.52 40.98
CA TRP A 394 -59.75 6.84 40.65
C TRP A 394 -60.83 6.99 41.74
N ASN A 395 -61.96 7.62 41.40
CA ASN A 395 -63.06 7.85 42.34
C ASN A 395 -64.29 6.95 42.12
N GLY A 396 -64.26 6.09 41.12
CA GLY A 396 -65.30 5.07 40.89
C GLY A 396 -66.67 5.61 40.51
N ASP A 397 -67.58 4.68 40.20
CA ASP A 397 -68.93 4.97 39.68
C ASP A 397 -70.00 4.49 40.69
N PHE A 398 -70.34 5.33 41.66
CA PHE A 398 -71.27 5.01 42.75
C PHE A 398 -72.73 4.92 42.30
N ASP A 399 -73.12 5.59 41.21
CA ASP A 399 -74.49 5.59 40.69
C ASP A 399 -74.74 4.63 39.51
N ASN A 400 -73.68 3.97 39.06
CA ASN A 400 -73.64 2.92 38.03
C ASN A 400 -74.04 3.43 36.63
N ASP A 401 -73.77 4.69 36.30
CA ASP A 401 -74.08 5.29 35.00
C ASP A 401 -72.99 5.09 33.93
N GLY A 402 -71.82 4.58 34.35
CA GLY A 402 -70.66 4.33 33.49
C GLY A 402 -69.63 5.45 33.48
N THR A 403 -69.80 6.46 34.33
CA THR A 403 -68.90 7.61 34.50
C THR A 403 -68.35 7.62 35.93
N PRO A 404 -67.06 7.88 36.14
CA PRO A 404 -66.53 8.18 37.47
C PRO A 404 -67.22 9.39 38.13
N ASP A 405 -67.28 9.39 39.47
CA ASP A 405 -67.99 10.39 40.29
C ASP A 405 -67.33 11.78 40.31
N ASP A 406 -66.16 11.93 39.73
CA ASP A 406 -65.33 13.13 39.59
C ASP A 406 -65.43 13.84 38.22
N CYS A 407 -66.35 13.43 37.32
CA CYS A 407 -66.50 13.95 35.94
C CYS A 407 -67.60 15.02 35.60
#